data_AF-A0A5B8N9S3-F1
#
_entry.id   AF-A0A5B8N9S3-F1
#
_cell.length_a   1.000
_cell.length_b   1.000
_cell.length_c   1.000
_cell.angle_alpha   90.00
_cell.angle_beta   90.00
_cell.angle_gamma   90.00
#
_symmetry.space_group_name_H-M   'P 1'
#
loop_
_entity.id
_entity.type
_entity.pdbx_description
1 polymer ?
#
loop_
_entity_poly.entity_id
_entity_poly.type
_entity_poly.pdbx_seq_one_letter_code
_entity_poly.pdbx_strand_id
1 'polypeptide(L)'
;MPQEKNDPPTDFANPSAAAGAARPGIHARRQESPWALTQRVISARFQALSGKVLRRLTQRTLKIGVSARIFHPEMGAKGLRSKTLQYLEESIAQWVMSRDVMVFMIPTVNNNSLLHPSNIRLRDYAKHLDGLVLQGGADVSPQTYSEVATRPEWSGDRARDMYELELLHEFVEAGKPVLGICRGCQLINVAFGGTLYQDIASDVPAAIEHVNDLYDSHYHTIHFRQGSSLESMFPAKPDALVNSIHHQAVKDLGRDLVVEAVSGPDSIVEAIRYQKARFVMGLQWHPEFHRGRSAELLDCTPILDDFLRAARETRF
;
A
#
# COMPACT_ATOMS: atom_id res chain seq x y z
N MET A 1 -39.61 44.81 29.00
CA MET A 1 -39.88 46.07 29.73
C MET A 1 -38.56 46.63 30.23
N PRO A 2 -38.37 47.95 30.13
CA PRO A 2 -37.54 48.45 29.04
C PRO A 2 -36.56 49.56 29.52
N GLN A 3 -35.67 49.98 28.61
CA GLN A 3 -35.40 51.39 28.26
C GLN A 3 -35.12 52.39 29.41
N GLU A 4 -34.15 53.29 29.31
CA GLU A 4 -34.06 54.40 28.34
C GLU A 4 -33.12 55.41 29.05
N LYS A 5 -32.24 56.15 28.38
CA LYS A 5 -32.43 57.51 27.82
C LYS A 5 -31.03 58.17 27.97
N ASN A 6 -30.49 59.00 27.09
CA ASN A 6 -31.03 59.86 26.06
C ASN A 6 -29.86 60.35 25.17
N ASP A 7 -30.14 60.39 23.86
CA ASP A 7 -29.58 61.19 22.76
C ASP A 7 -29.60 62.74 23.02
N PRO A 8 -29.25 63.69 22.09
CA PRO A 8 -28.39 63.70 20.87
C PRO A 8 -27.52 65.03 20.76
N PRO A 9 -27.39 65.77 19.61
CA PRO A 9 -26.16 65.89 18.79
C PRO A 9 -25.72 67.37 18.56
N THR A 10 -25.07 67.66 17.40
CA THR A 10 -24.76 68.97 16.74
C THR A 10 -23.37 69.57 17.04
N ASP A 11 -22.64 70.22 16.13
CA ASP A 11 -22.56 70.29 14.66
C ASP A 11 -21.35 71.20 14.29
N PHE A 12 -20.89 71.08 13.05
CA PHE A 12 -20.16 72.07 12.22
C PHE A 12 -18.75 72.64 12.52
N ALA A 13 -17.96 72.55 11.44
CA ALA A 13 -17.12 73.61 10.81
C ALA A 13 -15.59 73.65 11.02
N ASN A 14 -14.91 73.13 9.97
CA ASN A 14 -13.58 73.50 9.43
C ASN A 14 -13.59 74.97 8.90
N PRO A 15 -12.46 75.67 8.56
CA PRO A 15 -11.45 75.18 7.63
C PRO A 15 -9.97 75.73 7.69
N SER A 16 -9.08 74.94 7.07
CA SER A 16 -7.88 75.25 6.25
C SER A 16 -6.88 76.38 6.58
N ALA A 17 -5.60 76.01 6.61
CA ALA A 17 -4.53 76.66 5.84
C ALA A 17 -3.34 75.71 5.63
N ALA A 18 -2.65 75.87 4.51
CA ALA A 18 -1.88 74.85 3.80
C ALA A 18 -0.34 74.95 3.96
N ALA A 19 0.31 73.96 3.33
CA ALA A 19 1.68 73.94 2.77
C ALA A 19 2.81 73.35 3.64
N GLY A 20 3.34 72.21 3.16
CA GLY A 20 4.57 71.59 3.68
C GLY A 20 4.73 70.12 3.27
N ALA A 21 4.72 69.80 1.97
CA ALA A 21 4.94 68.44 1.48
C ALA A 21 6.44 68.11 1.40
N ALA A 22 6.88 67.11 2.18
CA ALA A 22 8.15 66.41 2.00
C ALA A 22 7.87 64.89 1.94
N ARG A 23 8.20 64.27 0.80
CA ARG A 23 8.05 62.82 0.53
C ARG A 23 9.22 62.02 1.11
N PRO A 24 8.99 60.81 1.68
CA PRO A 24 10.02 59.78 1.80
C PRO A 24 9.90 58.72 0.69
N GLY A 25 11.06 58.15 0.37
CA GLY A 25 11.37 57.39 -0.85
C GLY A 25 10.59 56.10 -1.09
N ILE A 26 10.22 55.92 -2.35
CA ILE A 26 9.76 54.66 -2.92
C ILE A 26 10.96 53.69 -2.93
N HIS A 27 10.88 52.61 -2.16
CA HIS A 27 11.72 51.44 -2.40
C HIS A 27 11.42 50.91 -3.80
N ALA A 28 12.39 51.05 -4.70
CA ALA A 28 12.34 50.46 -6.02
C ALA A 28 12.27 48.93 -5.87
N ARG A 29 11.08 48.36 -6.06
CA ARG A 29 10.96 46.94 -6.42
C ARG A 29 11.72 46.79 -7.74
N ARG A 30 12.91 46.18 -7.67
CA ARG A 30 13.67 45.73 -8.83
C ARG A 30 12.73 44.86 -9.65
N GLN A 31 12.18 45.39 -10.74
CA GLN A 31 11.40 44.60 -11.68
C GLN A 31 12.37 43.57 -12.26
N GLU A 32 12.24 42.32 -11.83
CA GLU A 32 13.00 41.23 -12.43
C GLU A 32 12.66 41.20 -13.91
N SER A 33 13.69 41.33 -14.76
CA SER A 33 13.52 41.29 -16.21
C SER A 33 12.82 39.97 -16.59
N PRO A 34 11.80 39.98 -17.46
CA PRO A 34 11.17 38.78 -17.99
C PRO A 34 12.19 37.75 -18.52
N TRP A 35 13.34 38.23 -18.99
CA TRP A 35 14.46 37.42 -19.44
C TRP A 35 15.14 36.63 -18.31
N ALA A 36 15.34 37.25 -17.14
CA ALA A 36 15.94 36.59 -15.97
C ALA A 36 15.02 35.50 -15.39
N LEU A 37 13.71 35.74 -15.39
CA LEU A 37 12.69 34.76 -15.00
C LEU A 37 12.68 33.57 -15.97
N THR A 38 12.73 33.85 -17.27
CA THR A 38 12.78 32.81 -18.32
C THR A 38 14.06 31.97 -18.22
N GLN A 39 15.22 32.60 -17.99
CA GLN A 39 16.49 31.90 -17.77
C GLN A 39 16.49 31.02 -16.50
N ARG A 40 15.87 31.46 -15.39
CA ARG A 40 15.70 30.64 -14.19
C ARG A 40 14.80 29.43 -14.44
N VAL A 41 13.70 29.59 -15.16
CA VAL A 41 12.79 28.47 -15.49
C VAL A 41 13.48 27.46 -16.42
N ILE A 42 14.21 27.93 -17.43
CA ILE A 42 14.95 27.05 -18.35
C ILE A 42 16.08 26.33 -17.63
N SER A 43 16.87 27.02 -16.81
CA SER A 43 17.96 26.41 -16.03
C SER A 43 17.46 25.42 -14.98
N ALA A 44 16.39 25.74 -14.26
CA ALA A 44 15.75 24.81 -13.32
C ALA A 44 15.20 23.57 -14.03
N ARG A 45 14.60 23.73 -15.22
CA ARG A 45 14.17 22.60 -16.07
C ARG A 45 15.35 21.77 -16.54
N PHE A 46 16.45 22.40 -16.96
CA PHE A 46 17.65 21.70 -17.41
C PHE A 46 18.33 20.94 -16.27
N GLN A 47 18.41 21.53 -15.07
CA GLN A 47 18.92 20.88 -13.85
C GLN A 47 18.01 19.73 -13.38
N ALA A 48 16.69 19.89 -13.47
CA ALA A 48 15.75 18.82 -13.16
C ALA A 48 15.82 17.67 -14.18
N LEU A 49 16.00 17.97 -15.47
CA LEU A 49 16.19 16.98 -16.52
C LEU A 49 17.55 16.28 -16.37
N SER A 50 18.64 17.01 -16.17
CA SER A 50 19.98 16.43 -15.98
C SER A 50 20.06 15.61 -14.70
N GLY A 51 19.44 16.08 -13.61
CA GLY A 51 19.31 15.33 -12.37
C GLY A 51 18.49 14.05 -12.53
N LYS A 52 17.38 14.08 -13.29
CA LYS A 52 16.60 12.87 -13.61
C LYS A 52 17.38 11.90 -14.48
N VAL A 53 18.07 12.37 -15.51
CA VAL A 53 18.88 11.54 -16.43
C VAL A 53 20.06 10.91 -15.68
N LEU A 54 20.80 11.69 -14.90
CA LEU A 54 21.93 11.20 -14.11
C LEU A 54 21.48 10.21 -13.02
N ARG A 55 20.34 10.47 -12.37
CA ARG A 55 19.73 9.54 -11.41
C ARG A 55 19.24 8.25 -12.07
N ARG A 56 18.73 8.31 -13.30
CA ARG A 56 18.33 7.12 -14.08
C ARG A 56 19.53 6.32 -14.57
N LEU A 57 20.64 6.98 -14.90
CA LEU A 57 21.91 6.35 -15.28
C LEU A 57 22.67 5.72 -14.10
N THR A 58 22.39 6.16 -12.87
CA THR A 58 23.10 5.69 -11.65
C THR A 58 22.27 4.73 -10.78
N GLN A 59 20.95 4.64 -10.99
CA GLN A 59 20.11 3.72 -10.21
C GLN A 59 20.09 2.31 -10.82
N ARG A 60 20.86 1.42 -10.22
CA ARG A 60 20.82 -0.03 -10.50
C ARG A 60 19.42 -0.59 -10.24
N THR A 61 18.90 -1.37 -11.19
CA THR A 61 17.61 -2.08 -11.13
C THR A 61 17.38 -2.75 -9.77
N LEU A 62 16.18 -2.58 -9.23
CA LEU A 62 15.75 -3.24 -8.00
C LEU A 62 15.38 -4.69 -8.28
N LYS A 63 15.72 -5.59 -7.37
CA LYS A 63 15.32 -7.00 -7.43
C LYS A 63 14.23 -7.24 -6.40
N ILE A 64 13.00 -7.43 -6.85
CA ILE A 64 11.86 -7.63 -5.93
C ILE A 64 11.44 -9.09 -5.98
N GLY A 65 11.38 -9.71 -4.80
CA GLY A 65 10.85 -11.06 -4.63
C GLY A 65 9.33 -11.05 -4.61
N VAL A 66 8.71 -12.02 -5.27
CA VAL A 66 7.28 -12.31 -5.11
C VAL A 66 7.14 -13.75 -4.64
N SER A 67 6.46 -13.98 -3.52
CA SER A 67 6.24 -15.33 -2.99
C SER A 67 5.47 -16.17 -4.00
N ALA A 68 5.82 -17.45 -4.20
CA ALA A 68 5.06 -18.34 -5.08
C ALA A 68 3.71 -18.77 -4.47
N ARG A 69 2.70 -18.92 -5.32
CA ARG A 69 1.47 -19.67 -4.99
C ARG A 69 1.72 -21.16 -5.17
N ILE A 70 1.02 -21.97 -4.38
CA ILE A 70 1.07 -23.43 -4.47
C ILE A 70 -0.24 -23.91 -5.09
N PHE A 71 -0.14 -24.70 -6.15
CA PHE A 71 -1.23 -25.52 -6.65
C PHE A 71 -1.04 -26.93 -6.11
N HIS A 72 -2.02 -27.41 -5.35
CA HIS A 72 -1.99 -28.77 -4.80
C HIS A 72 -2.58 -29.76 -5.81
N PRO A 73 -2.01 -30.99 -5.90
CA PRO A 73 -2.46 -31.98 -6.87
C PRO A 73 -3.90 -32.40 -6.61
N GLU A 74 -4.68 -32.48 -7.68
CA GLU A 74 -6.06 -32.95 -7.64
C GLU A 74 -6.12 -34.48 -7.71
N MET A 75 -6.91 -35.08 -6.82
CA MET A 75 -7.11 -36.53 -6.79
C MET A 75 -7.67 -37.05 -8.11
N GLY A 76 -7.01 -38.05 -8.69
CA GLY A 76 -7.43 -38.69 -9.94
C GLY A 76 -7.09 -37.91 -11.22
N ALA A 77 -6.52 -36.70 -11.11
CA ALA A 77 -6.06 -35.95 -12.28
C ALA A 77 -4.81 -36.57 -12.91
N LYS A 78 -4.55 -36.23 -14.18
CA LYS A 78 -3.31 -36.57 -14.90
C LYS A 78 -2.58 -35.28 -15.32
N GLY A 79 -1.30 -35.39 -15.61
CA GLY A 79 -0.51 -34.28 -16.16
C GLY A 79 -0.13 -33.24 -15.12
N LEU A 80 -0.30 -31.95 -15.43
CA LEU A 80 0.07 -30.85 -14.52
C LEU A 80 -0.81 -30.82 -13.26
N ARG A 81 -2.10 -31.12 -13.41
CA ARG A 81 -3.07 -31.13 -12.29
C ARG A 81 -2.81 -32.22 -11.26
N SER A 82 -1.98 -33.22 -11.57
CA SER A 82 -1.59 -34.29 -10.64
C SER A 82 -0.28 -34.01 -9.90
N LYS A 83 0.27 -32.79 -10.01
CA LYS A 83 1.55 -32.40 -9.42
C LYS A 83 1.36 -31.19 -8.51
N THR A 84 2.24 -31.06 -7.51
CA THR A 84 2.41 -29.80 -6.81
C THR A 84 3.11 -28.81 -7.74
N LEU A 85 2.43 -27.73 -8.10
CA LEU A 85 3.00 -26.66 -8.93
C LEU A 85 3.24 -25.43 -8.08
N GLN A 86 4.27 -24.69 -8.43
CA GLN A 86 4.51 -23.36 -7.89
C GLN A 86 4.40 -22.35 -9.02
N TYR A 87 3.62 -21.30 -8.80
CA TYR A 87 3.31 -20.35 -9.87
C TYR A 87 3.25 -18.91 -9.35
N LEU A 88 3.45 -17.98 -10.29
CA LEU A 88 3.34 -16.55 -10.10
C LEU A 88 2.23 -16.04 -11.01
N GLU A 89 1.33 -15.24 -10.46
CA GLU A 89 0.28 -14.63 -11.27
C GLU A 89 0.86 -13.51 -12.16
N GLU A 90 0.40 -13.44 -13.41
CA GLU A 90 0.92 -12.46 -14.37
C GLU A 90 0.60 -11.02 -13.95
N SER A 91 -0.61 -10.77 -13.46
CA SER A 91 -1.12 -9.46 -13.06
C SER A 91 -0.21 -8.78 -12.01
N ILE A 92 0.09 -9.47 -10.92
CA ILE A 92 0.94 -8.97 -9.84
C ILE A 92 2.38 -8.76 -10.33
N ALA A 93 2.90 -9.68 -11.13
CA ALA A 93 4.23 -9.55 -11.71
C ALA A 93 4.33 -8.31 -12.60
N GLN A 94 3.38 -8.13 -13.52
CA GLN A 94 3.32 -6.97 -14.41
C GLN A 94 3.10 -5.66 -13.65
N TRP A 95 2.29 -5.67 -12.60
CA TRP A 95 2.07 -4.49 -11.75
C TRP A 95 3.37 -4.04 -11.07
N VAL A 96 4.12 -4.95 -10.46
CA VAL A 96 5.41 -4.65 -9.83
C VAL A 96 6.46 -4.24 -10.88
N MET A 97 6.50 -4.94 -12.03
CA MET A 97 7.38 -4.62 -13.17
C MET A 97 6.96 -3.37 -13.93
N SER A 98 5.86 -2.71 -13.56
CA SER A 98 5.46 -1.47 -14.21
C SER A 98 6.41 -0.29 -13.94
N ARG A 99 7.40 -0.49 -13.07
CA ARG A 99 8.53 0.38 -12.78
C ARG A 99 9.85 -0.33 -13.11
N ASP A 100 10.98 0.37 -12.97
CA ASP A 100 12.32 -0.17 -13.27
C ASP A 100 12.77 -1.24 -12.24
N VAL A 101 12.09 -2.39 -12.24
CA VAL A 101 12.20 -3.50 -11.29
C VAL A 101 12.35 -4.83 -12.04
N MET A 102 13.21 -5.69 -11.52
CA MET A 102 13.31 -7.10 -11.93
C MET A 102 12.61 -7.96 -10.88
N VAL A 103 11.56 -8.67 -11.29
CA VAL A 103 10.78 -9.55 -10.41
C VAL A 103 11.40 -10.96 -10.39
N PHE A 104 11.50 -11.53 -9.20
CA PHE A 104 11.93 -12.91 -8.96
C PHE A 104 10.83 -13.66 -8.22
N MET A 105 10.34 -14.75 -8.79
CA MET A 105 9.51 -15.69 -8.03
C MET A 105 10.39 -16.37 -6.98
N ILE A 106 9.96 -16.33 -5.72
CA ILE A 106 10.59 -17.07 -4.63
C ILE A 106 9.81 -18.38 -4.47
N PRO A 107 10.40 -19.53 -4.83
CA PRO A 107 9.76 -20.81 -4.64
C PRO A 107 9.78 -21.22 -3.16
N THR A 108 8.82 -22.04 -2.77
CA THR A 108 8.87 -22.76 -1.50
C THR A 108 10.11 -23.65 -1.46
N VAL A 109 10.85 -23.55 -0.36
CA VAL A 109 12.01 -24.41 -0.10
C VAL A 109 11.50 -25.62 0.68
N ASN A 110 11.04 -26.64 -0.04
CA ASN A 110 10.59 -27.88 0.60
C ASN A 110 11.81 -28.68 1.09
N ASN A 111 11.94 -28.85 2.41
CA ASN A 111 12.95 -29.73 3.02
C ASN A 111 12.63 -31.23 2.84
N ASN A 112 11.41 -31.58 2.40
CA ASN A 112 10.96 -32.96 2.20
C ASN A 112 11.03 -33.44 0.74
N SER A 113 11.71 -32.71 -0.15
CA SER A 113 11.86 -33.14 -1.54
C SER A 113 12.88 -34.29 -1.65
N LEU A 114 12.66 -35.20 -2.61
CA LEU A 114 13.55 -36.33 -2.92
C LEU A 114 14.94 -35.91 -3.44
N LEU A 115 15.14 -34.62 -3.67
CA LEU A 115 16.39 -34.03 -4.14
C LEU A 115 17.14 -33.43 -2.94
N HIS A 116 18.48 -33.54 -2.96
CA HIS A 116 19.35 -33.05 -1.90
C HIS A 116 18.93 -31.66 -1.38
N PRO A 117 18.78 -31.47 -0.06
CA PRO A 117 18.45 -30.17 0.50
C PRO A 117 19.48 -29.14 0.04
N SER A 118 19.01 -28.08 -0.64
CA SER A 118 19.86 -26.94 -0.95
C SER A 118 20.37 -26.32 0.35
N ASN A 119 21.61 -25.80 0.34
CA ASN A 119 22.10 -24.96 1.45
C ASN A 119 21.46 -23.57 1.46
N ILE A 120 20.71 -23.20 0.40
CA ILE A 120 19.95 -21.97 0.33
C ILE A 120 18.82 -22.00 1.36
N ARG A 121 18.70 -20.92 2.14
CA ARG A 121 17.66 -20.69 3.13
C ARG A 121 16.85 -19.46 2.73
N LEU A 122 15.69 -19.24 3.36
CA LEU A 122 14.86 -18.06 3.07
C LEU A 122 15.58 -16.74 3.35
N ARG A 123 16.45 -16.69 4.38
CA ARG A 123 17.35 -15.56 4.62
C ARG A 123 18.25 -15.19 3.44
N ASP A 124 18.63 -16.14 2.59
CA ASP A 124 19.51 -15.85 1.45
C ASP A 124 18.76 -15.10 0.36
N TYR A 125 17.44 -15.30 0.24
CA TYR A 125 16.60 -14.45 -0.60
C TYR A 125 16.55 -13.02 -0.06
N ALA A 126 16.36 -12.84 1.25
CA ALA A 126 16.36 -11.50 1.87
C ALA A 126 17.72 -10.77 1.69
N LYS A 127 18.84 -11.50 1.65
CA LYS A 127 20.16 -10.93 1.33
C LYS A 127 20.32 -10.47 -0.11
N HIS A 128 19.68 -11.18 -1.06
CA HIS A 128 19.90 -10.95 -2.50
C HIS A 128 18.81 -10.12 -3.17
N LEU A 129 17.68 -9.91 -2.50
CA LEU A 129 16.53 -9.15 -2.98
C LEU A 129 16.38 -7.86 -2.17
N ASP A 130 15.85 -6.83 -2.84
CA ASP A 130 15.71 -5.48 -2.31
C ASP A 130 14.35 -5.27 -1.61
N GLY A 131 13.41 -6.21 -1.75
CA GLY A 131 12.08 -6.16 -1.11
C GLY A 131 11.24 -7.40 -1.45
N LEU A 132 10.13 -7.57 -0.73
CA LEU A 132 9.22 -8.70 -0.85
C LEU A 132 7.79 -8.27 -1.13
N VAL A 133 7.12 -8.97 -2.04
CA VAL A 133 5.68 -8.91 -2.25
C VAL A 133 5.07 -10.27 -1.92
N LEU A 134 4.10 -10.29 -1.01
CA LEU A 134 3.27 -11.46 -0.70
C LEU A 134 1.98 -11.36 -1.52
N GLN A 135 1.83 -12.21 -2.53
CA GLN A 135 0.66 -12.18 -3.41
C GLN A 135 -0.58 -12.81 -2.79
N GLY A 136 -1.75 -12.52 -3.37
CA GLY A 136 -3.03 -13.11 -2.96
C GLY A 136 -3.11 -14.64 -3.15
N GLY A 137 -4.27 -15.21 -2.86
CA GLY A 137 -4.59 -16.60 -3.16
C GLY A 137 -5.42 -17.27 -2.08
N ALA A 138 -5.28 -18.60 -1.96
CA ALA A 138 -6.08 -19.43 -1.05
C ALA A 138 -5.96 -19.00 0.42
N ASP A 139 -7.02 -19.21 1.19
CA ASP A 139 -7.16 -18.81 2.59
C ASP A 139 -5.93 -19.10 3.46
N VAL A 140 -5.69 -18.22 4.43
CA VAL A 140 -4.74 -18.50 5.52
C VAL A 140 -5.38 -19.54 6.43
N SER A 141 -4.65 -20.59 6.76
CA SER A 141 -5.15 -21.66 7.61
C SER A 141 -5.46 -21.15 9.01
N PRO A 142 -6.64 -21.45 9.59
CA PRO A 142 -6.96 -21.10 10.98
C PRO A 142 -5.95 -21.59 12.01
N GLN A 143 -5.32 -22.73 11.72
CA GLN A 143 -4.27 -23.31 12.57
C GLN A 143 -3.04 -22.39 12.70
N THR A 144 -2.82 -21.51 11.72
CA THR A 144 -1.69 -20.58 11.67
C THR A 144 -1.85 -19.45 12.71
N TYR A 145 -3.08 -19.10 13.08
CA TYR A 145 -3.40 -18.13 14.14
C TYR A 145 -4.11 -18.79 15.34
N SER A 146 -3.81 -20.07 15.58
CA SER A 146 -4.27 -20.84 16.75
C SER A 146 -5.79 -21.02 16.86
N GLU A 147 -6.51 -20.99 15.73
CA GLU A 147 -7.93 -21.31 15.65
C GLU A 147 -8.17 -22.65 14.93
N VAL A 148 -9.42 -23.13 15.01
CA VAL A 148 -9.90 -24.30 14.28
C VAL A 148 -10.81 -23.84 13.15
N ALA A 149 -10.72 -24.50 12.00
CA ALA A 149 -11.58 -24.20 10.87
C ALA A 149 -13.06 -24.38 11.26
N THR A 150 -13.86 -23.34 11.07
CA THR A 150 -15.31 -23.37 11.33
C THR A 150 -16.02 -24.25 10.30
N ARG A 151 -15.45 -24.39 9.09
CA ARG A 151 -15.93 -25.28 8.03
C ARG A 151 -14.76 -26.00 7.33
N PRO A 152 -14.93 -27.26 6.87
CA PRO A 152 -13.86 -28.02 6.21
C PRO A 152 -13.23 -27.33 4.99
N GLU A 153 -14.04 -26.63 4.21
CA GLU A 153 -13.64 -25.88 3.01
C GLU A 153 -12.73 -24.67 3.31
N TRP A 154 -12.71 -24.17 4.55
CA TRP A 154 -11.89 -23.03 4.98
C TRP A 154 -10.65 -23.47 5.77
N SER A 155 -10.14 -24.67 5.46
CA SER A 155 -8.93 -25.21 6.10
C SER A 155 -7.66 -24.44 5.75
N GLY A 156 -7.68 -23.70 4.63
CA GLY A 156 -6.57 -22.89 4.12
C GLY A 156 -5.34 -23.70 3.71
N ASP A 157 -4.27 -23.00 3.33
CA ASP A 157 -3.02 -23.62 2.89
C ASP A 157 -1.89 -23.45 3.92
N ARG A 158 -1.91 -24.30 4.94
CA ARG A 158 -0.90 -24.26 6.01
C ARG A 158 0.52 -24.44 5.50
N ALA A 159 0.74 -25.22 4.44
CA ALA A 159 2.08 -25.40 3.88
C ALA A 159 2.62 -24.10 3.28
N ARG A 160 1.77 -23.36 2.56
CA ARG A 160 2.09 -22.03 2.06
C ARG A 160 2.28 -21.02 3.20
N ASP A 161 1.42 -21.05 4.21
CA ASP A 161 1.49 -20.15 5.37
C ASP A 161 2.86 -20.21 6.05
N MET A 162 3.36 -21.42 6.38
CA MET A 162 4.62 -21.57 7.11
C MET A 162 5.81 -21.01 6.34
N TYR A 163 5.86 -21.27 5.03
CA TYR A 163 6.91 -20.75 4.16
C TYR A 163 6.86 -19.21 4.07
N GLU A 164 5.69 -18.63 3.81
CA GLU A 164 5.58 -17.18 3.65
C GLU A 164 5.74 -16.43 4.98
N LEU A 165 5.39 -17.04 6.12
CA LEU A 165 5.67 -16.49 7.44
C LEU A 165 7.17 -16.43 7.73
N GLU A 166 7.92 -17.50 7.43
CA GLU A 166 9.37 -17.49 7.55
C GLU A 166 10.01 -16.48 6.58
N LEU A 167 9.48 -16.37 5.36
CA LEU A 167 9.94 -15.39 4.38
C LEU A 167 9.70 -13.94 4.85
N LEU A 168 8.50 -13.65 5.35
CA LEU A 168 8.16 -12.36 5.93
C LEU A 168 9.10 -12.01 7.08
N HIS A 169 9.31 -12.95 8.02
CA HIS A 169 10.23 -12.78 9.13
C HIS A 169 11.64 -12.42 8.65
N GLU A 170 12.21 -13.19 7.72
CA GLU A 170 13.58 -12.97 7.23
C GLU A 170 13.74 -11.61 6.50
N PHE A 171 12.72 -11.14 5.78
CA PHE A 171 12.75 -9.81 5.15
C PHE A 171 12.62 -8.67 6.17
N VAL A 172 11.72 -8.82 7.15
CA VAL A 172 11.52 -7.82 8.22
C VAL A 172 12.77 -7.69 9.09
N GLU A 173 13.38 -8.82 9.49
CA GLU A 173 14.63 -8.83 10.26
C GLU A 173 15.81 -8.22 9.48
N ALA A 174 15.84 -8.41 8.15
CA ALA A 174 16.83 -7.76 7.29
C ALA A 174 16.55 -6.26 7.05
N GLY A 175 15.49 -5.71 7.64
CA GLY A 175 15.07 -4.32 7.46
C GLY A 175 14.56 -4.01 6.04
N LYS A 176 14.21 -5.04 5.26
CA LYS A 176 13.73 -4.91 3.88
C LYS A 176 12.23 -4.62 3.86
N PRO A 177 11.74 -3.87 2.86
CA PRO A 177 10.33 -3.58 2.77
C PRO A 177 9.51 -4.81 2.36
N VAL A 178 8.29 -4.89 2.88
CA VAL A 178 7.32 -5.94 2.53
C VAL A 178 5.97 -5.33 2.16
N LEU A 179 5.38 -5.83 1.08
CA LEU A 179 4.03 -5.47 0.65
C LEU A 179 3.18 -6.75 0.56
N GLY A 180 2.09 -6.82 1.31
CA GLY A 180 1.13 -7.93 1.26
C GLY A 180 -0.15 -7.54 0.52
N ILE A 181 -0.60 -8.36 -0.41
CA ILE A 181 -1.82 -8.15 -1.20
C ILE A 181 -2.84 -9.22 -0.89
N CYS A 182 -4.07 -8.81 -0.55
CA CYS A 182 -5.19 -9.64 -0.14
C CYS A 182 -4.78 -10.63 0.97
N ARG A 183 -4.61 -11.91 0.63
CA ARG A 183 -4.05 -12.92 1.52
C ARG A 183 -2.70 -12.50 2.16
N GLY A 184 -1.85 -11.78 1.43
CA GLY A 184 -0.60 -11.26 1.97
C GLY A 184 -0.79 -10.26 3.12
N CYS A 185 -1.86 -9.46 3.08
CA CYS A 185 -2.25 -8.56 4.18
C CYS A 185 -2.64 -9.37 5.43
N GLN A 186 -3.48 -10.38 5.23
CA GLN A 186 -3.92 -11.29 6.29
C GLN A 186 -2.74 -12.02 6.94
N LEU A 187 -1.80 -12.52 6.12
CA LEU A 187 -0.61 -13.21 6.61
C LEU A 187 0.30 -12.28 7.41
N ILE A 188 0.47 -11.01 7.00
CA ILE A 188 1.20 -10.00 7.78
C ILE A 188 0.53 -9.84 9.15
N ASN A 189 -0.79 -9.70 9.21
CA ASN A 189 -1.51 -9.59 10.49
C ASN A 189 -1.24 -10.78 11.41
N VAL A 190 -1.38 -12.00 10.88
CA VAL A 190 -1.16 -13.25 11.60
C VAL A 190 0.29 -13.39 12.08
N ALA A 191 1.27 -12.98 11.26
CA ALA A 191 2.69 -13.01 11.64
C ALA A 191 3.00 -12.15 12.87
N PHE A 192 2.28 -11.04 13.04
CA PHE A 192 2.39 -10.17 14.21
C PHE A 192 1.43 -10.56 15.34
N GLY A 193 0.77 -11.72 15.26
CA GLY A 193 -0.05 -12.31 16.31
C GLY A 193 -1.52 -11.89 16.29
N GLY A 194 -2.00 -11.33 15.17
CA GLY A 194 -3.43 -11.06 14.98
C GLY A 194 -4.23 -12.30 14.54
N THR A 195 -5.54 -12.14 14.44
CA THR A 195 -6.49 -13.19 14.00
C THR A 195 -7.29 -12.73 12.77
N LEU A 196 -8.02 -13.66 12.16
CA LEU A 196 -8.86 -13.39 10.99
C LEU A 196 -10.32 -13.76 11.26
N TYR A 197 -11.23 -13.06 10.60
CA TYR A 197 -12.54 -13.62 10.30
C TYR A 197 -12.32 -14.72 9.26
N GLN A 198 -12.86 -15.92 9.53
CA GLN A 198 -12.72 -17.05 8.62
C GLN A 198 -13.65 -16.90 7.42
N ASP A 199 -14.78 -16.20 7.63
CA ASP A 199 -15.70 -15.81 6.58
C ASP A 199 -16.52 -14.60 7.02
N ILE A 200 -16.37 -13.47 6.34
CA ILE A 200 -17.03 -12.20 6.65
C ILE A 200 -18.56 -12.38 6.63
N ALA A 201 -19.09 -13.12 5.65
CA ALA A 201 -20.53 -13.29 5.47
C ALA A 201 -21.20 -13.99 6.67
N SER A 202 -20.53 -14.95 7.29
CA SER A 202 -21.05 -15.68 8.45
C SER A 202 -20.60 -15.09 9.80
N ASP A 203 -19.36 -14.60 9.91
CA ASP A 203 -18.81 -14.08 11.15
C ASP A 203 -19.26 -12.63 11.43
N VAL A 204 -19.60 -11.86 10.39
CA VAL A 204 -20.02 -10.46 10.47
C VAL A 204 -21.33 -10.24 9.67
N PRO A 205 -22.50 -10.65 10.19
CA PRO A 205 -23.76 -10.65 9.42
C PRO A 205 -24.24 -9.30 8.90
N ALA A 206 -23.71 -8.19 9.43
CA ALA A 206 -24.03 -6.83 9.00
C ALA A 206 -23.06 -6.29 7.93
N ALA A 207 -22.02 -7.06 7.58
CA ALA A 207 -21.05 -6.68 6.56
C ALA A 207 -21.66 -6.71 5.16
N ILE A 208 -21.08 -5.93 4.25
CA ILE A 208 -21.41 -6.04 2.84
C ILE A 208 -20.76 -7.29 2.23
N GLU A 209 -21.12 -7.62 1.01
CA GLU A 209 -20.37 -8.63 0.26
C GLU A 209 -18.99 -8.09 -0.10
N HIS A 210 -17.93 -8.79 0.31
CA HIS A 210 -16.54 -8.54 -0.10
C HIS A 210 -16.07 -9.47 -1.25
N VAL A 211 -16.95 -10.38 -1.67
CA VAL A 211 -16.79 -11.20 -2.87
C VAL A 211 -18.17 -11.62 -3.35
N ASN A 212 -18.39 -11.62 -4.65
CA ASN A 212 -19.60 -12.15 -5.29
C ASN A 212 -19.28 -12.64 -6.71
N ASP A 213 -20.31 -13.02 -7.46
CA ASP A 213 -20.19 -13.56 -8.83
C ASP A 213 -19.58 -12.58 -9.84
N LEU A 214 -19.56 -11.27 -9.55
CA LEU A 214 -18.86 -10.28 -10.40
C LEU A 214 -17.34 -10.37 -10.25
N TYR A 215 -16.86 -10.97 -9.15
CA TYR A 215 -15.47 -11.29 -8.85
C TYR A 215 -14.53 -10.10 -9.15
N ASP A 216 -13.76 -10.17 -10.24
CA ASP A 216 -12.86 -9.12 -10.71
C ASP A 216 -13.50 -7.73 -10.90
N SER A 217 -14.82 -7.69 -11.13
CA SER A 217 -15.60 -6.46 -11.34
C SER A 217 -16.41 -6.04 -10.13
N HIS A 218 -16.19 -6.69 -8.97
CA HIS A 218 -16.79 -6.30 -7.71
C HIS A 218 -15.96 -5.20 -7.04
N TYR A 219 -16.62 -4.13 -6.59
CA TYR A 219 -15.98 -2.95 -6.02
C TYR A 219 -16.75 -2.43 -4.80
N HIS A 220 -16.04 -1.79 -3.89
CA HIS A 220 -16.59 -1.10 -2.73
C HIS A 220 -15.73 0.09 -2.32
N THR A 221 -16.29 0.98 -1.51
CA THR A 221 -15.58 2.17 -1.03
C THR A 221 -14.80 1.86 0.24
N ILE A 222 -13.61 2.45 0.34
CA ILE A 222 -12.78 2.44 1.55
C ILE A 222 -12.55 3.87 2.05
N HIS A 223 -12.33 4.00 3.35
CA HIS A 223 -11.93 5.23 4.02
C HIS A 223 -10.52 5.07 4.57
N PHE A 224 -9.65 6.04 4.31
CA PHE A 224 -8.35 6.11 4.97
C PHE A 224 -8.53 6.58 6.42
N ARG A 225 -7.81 5.95 7.36
CA ARG A 225 -7.81 6.39 8.76
C ARG A 225 -7.11 7.75 8.88
N GLN A 226 -7.67 8.65 9.68
CA GLN A 226 -7.07 9.95 9.95
C GLN A 226 -5.66 9.79 10.54
N GLY A 227 -4.71 10.54 10.01
CA GLY A 227 -3.29 10.47 10.37
C GLY A 227 -2.54 9.27 9.78
N SER A 228 -3.19 8.43 8.95
CA SER A 228 -2.52 7.29 8.32
C SER A 228 -1.57 7.72 7.21
N SER A 229 -0.65 6.82 6.85
CA SER A 229 0.25 7.06 5.74
C SER A 229 -0.50 7.07 4.40
N LEU A 230 -1.57 6.28 4.26
CA LEU A 230 -2.42 6.30 3.08
C LEU A 230 -3.21 7.61 2.94
N GLU A 231 -3.76 8.18 4.03
CA GLU A 231 -4.42 9.49 3.98
C GLU A 231 -3.44 10.56 3.45
N SER A 232 -2.22 10.58 3.97
CA SER A 232 -1.16 11.51 3.54
C SER A 232 -0.74 11.29 2.08
N MET A 233 -0.84 10.06 1.59
CA MET A 233 -0.50 9.69 0.21
C MET A 233 -1.61 10.08 -0.78
N PHE A 234 -2.86 10.14 -0.33
CA PHE A 234 -4.04 10.40 -1.14
C PHE A 234 -4.88 11.58 -0.60
N PRO A 235 -4.30 12.79 -0.44
CA PRO A 235 -4.98 13.90 0.25
C PRO A 235 -6.23 14.42 -0.46
N ALA A 236 -6.42 14.11 -1.75
CA ALA A 236 -7.58 14.52 -2.54
C ALA A 236 -8.69 13.45 -2.57
N LYS A 237 -8.51 12.30 -1.92
CA LYS A 237 -9.43 11.16 -1.93
C LYS A 237 -9.60 10.61 -0.51
N PRO A 238 -10.40 11.25 0.36
CA PRO A 238 -10.68 10.69 1.69
C PRO A 238 -11.38 9.33 1.58
N ASP A 239 -12.17 9.17 0.52
CA ASP A 239 -12.83 7.94 0.12
C ASP A 239 -12.26 7.46 -1.21
N ALA A 240 -12.05 6.16 -1.33
CA ALA A 240 -11.52 5.54 -2.54
C ALA A 240 -12.33 4.31 -2.94
N LEU A 241 -12.51 4.10 -4.25
CA LEU A 241 -13.13 2.90 -4.78
C LEU A 241 -12.04 1.86 -5.10
N VAL A 242 -12.19 0.63 -4.60
CA VAL A 242 -11.24 -0.48 -4.80
C VAL A 242 -11.99 -1.75 -5.18
N ASN A 243 -11.28 -2.71 -5.78
CA ASN A 243 -11.85 -4.03 -6.06
C ASN A 243 -11.89 -4.91 -4.79
N SER A 244 -12.81 -5.86 -4.76
CA SER A 244 -12.98 -6.75 -3.61
C SER A 244 -13.24 -8.19 -4.07
N ILE A 245 -12.33 -9.09 -3.71
CA ILE A 245 -12.41 -10.53 -4.01
C ILE A 245 -11.91 -11.36 -2.82
N HIS A 246 -12.44 -11.09 -1.64
CA HIS A 246 -12.03 -11.80 -0.42
C HIS A 246 -13.24 -12.08 0.47
N HIS A 247 -13.21 -13.24 1.13
CA HIS A 247 -14.18 -13.58 2.16
C HIS A 247 -13.55 -13.67 3.55
N GLN A 248 -12.21 -13.74 3.66
CA GLN A 248 -11.48 -13.55 4.91
C GLN A 248 -11.07 -12.08 5.10
N ALA A 249 -10.94 -11.64 6.35
CA ALA A 249 -10.41 -10.33 6.70
C ALA A 249 -9.76 -10.33 8.09
N VAL A 250 -9.00 -9.28 8.40
CA VAL A 250 -8.44 -9.07 9.74
C VAL A 250 -9.56 -8.89 10.77
N LYS A 251 -9.50 -9.67 11.86
CA LYS A 251 -10.40 -9.59 13.01
C LYS A 251 -9.73 -8.87 14.17
N ASP A 252 -8.76 -9.51 14.80
CA ASP A 252 -7.91 -8.88 15.81
C ASP A 252 -6.59 -8.46 15.17
N LEU A 253 -6.23 -7.19 15.38
CA LEU A 253 -5.01 -6.62 14.82
C LEU A 253 -3.78 -7.12 15.60
N GLY A 254 -2.75 -7.57 14.88
CA GLY A 254 -1.48 -8.00 15.47
C GLY A 254 -0.69 -6.86 16.12
N ARG A 255 0.36 -7.22 16.85
CA ARG A 255 1.17 -6.28 17.63
C ARG A 255 1.90 -5.27 16.74
N ASP A 256 1.95 -4.02 17.21
CA ASP A 256 2.61 -2.88 16.55
C ASP A 256 2.10 -2.57 15.12
N LEU A 257 1.00 -3.20 14.70
CA LEU A 257 0.28 -2.86 13.49
C LEU A 257 -0.70 -1.72 13.77
N VAL A 258 -0.96 -0.91 12.74
CA VAL A 258 -2.03 0.08 12.70
C VAL A 258 -2.91 -0.17 11.49
N VAL A 259 -4.18 0.18 11.61
CA VAL A 259 -5.13 0.20 10.50
C VAL A 259 -4.89 1.47 9.67
N GLU A 260 -4.68 1.30 8.38
CA GLU A 260 -4.47 2.40 7.42
C GLU A 260 -5.76 2.75 6.66
N ALA A 261 -6.61 1.75 6.41
CA ALA A 261 -7.91 1.92 5.74
C ALA A 261 -8.93 0.89 6.24
N VAL A 262 -10.21 1.25 6.14
CA VAL A 262 -11.35 0.36 6.39
C VAL A 262 -12.38 0.46 5.28
N SER A 263 -13.15 -0.60 5.05
CA SER A 263 -14.34 -0.59 4.21
C SER A 263 -15.36 0.41 4.77
N GLY A 264 -15.97 1.18 3.88
CA GLY A 264 -16.82 2.29 4.27
C GLY A 264 -18.12 1.89 4.97
N PRO A 265 -18.90 0.95 4.39
CA PRO A 265 -20.19 0.57 4.96
C PRO A 265 -20.12 -0.21 6.28
N ASP A 266 -19.08 -1.01 6.51
CA ASP A 266 -19.02 -2.01 7.58
C ASP A 266 -17.73 -1.99 8.41
N SER A 267 -16.80 -1.09 8.10
CA SER A 267 -15.54 -0.91 8.84
C SER A 267 -14.62 -2.13 8.87
N ILE A 268 -14.78 -3.10 7.97
CA ILE A 268 -13.82 -4.20 7.79
C ILE A 268 -12.44 -3.63 7.46
N VAL A 269 -11.38 -4.19 8.04
CA VAL A 269 -10.00 -3.70 7.84
C VAL A 269 -9.53 -3.98 6.42
N GLU A 270 -9.16 -2.93 5.70
CA GLU A 270 -8.77 -2.99 4.28
C GLU A 270 -7.29 -2.73 4.06
N ALA A 271 -6.62 -2.06 4.99
CA ALA A 271 -5.17 -1.92 4.95
C ALA A 271 -4.57 -1.83 6.35
N ILE A 272 -3.37 -2.38 6.50
CA ILE A 272 -2.59 -2.37 7.74
C ILE A 272 -1.14 -1.96 7.46
N ARG A 273 -0.47 -1.42 8.47
CA ARG A 273 0.95 -1.09 8.43
C ARG A 273 1.65 -1.44 9.73
N TYR A 274 2.84 -2.02 9.64
CA TYR A 274 3.70 -2.28 10.81
C TYR A 274 4.59 -1.07 11.08
N GLN A 275 4.55 -0.58 12.32
CA GLN A 275 5.13 0.71 12.69
C GLN A 275 6.64 0.67 12.95
N LYS A 276 7.21 -0.51 13.18
CA LYS A 276 8.64 -0.65 13.52
C LYS A 276 9.54 -0.92 12.31
N ALA A 277 9.02 -0.80 11.10
CA ALA A 277 9.79 -0.91 9.86
C ALA A 277 9.52 0.27 8.92
N ARG A 278 10.47 0.57 8.03
CA ARG A 278 10.33 1.65 7.05
C ARG A 278 9.12 1.45 6.13
N PHE A 279 8.85 0.20 5.74
CA PHE A 279 7.70 -0.15 4.93
C PHE A 279 7.36 -1.63 5.11
N VAL A 280 6.32 -1.92 5.87
CA VAL A 280 5.65 -3.22 5.89
C VAL A 280 4.16 -2.92 5.89
N MET A 281 3.49 -3.20 4.78
CA MET A 281 2.10 -2.79 4.56
C MET A 281 1.31 -3.93 3.93
N GLY A 282 0.09 -4.14 4.40
CA GLY A 282 -0.89 -5.05 3.82
C GLY A 282 -2.05 -4.26 3.21
N LEU A 283 -2.47 -4.64 2.01
CA LEU A 283 -3.69 -4.14 1.35
C LEU A 283 -4.61 -5.34 1.10
N GLN A 284 -5.88 -5.22 1.42
CA GLN A 284 -6.84 -6.31 1.27
C GLN A 284 -7.42 -6.38 -0.17
N TRP A 285 -7.48 -5.25 -0.88
CA TRP A 285 -7.78 -5.19 -2.31
C TRP A 285 -6.59 -5.58 -3.20
N HIS A 286 -6.82 -5.67 -4.52
CA HIS A 286 -5.83 -6.08 -5.52
C HIS A 286 -5.44 -4.90 -6.44
N PRO A 287 -4.42 -4.10 -6.08
CA PRO A 287 -3.99 -2.95 -6.89
C PRO A 287 -3.58 -3.32 -8.32
N GLU A 288 -3.18 -4.58 -8.56
CA GLU A 288 -2.83 -5.13 -9.87
C GLU A 288 -4.01 -5.15 -10.85
N PHE A 289 -5.26 -5.08 -10.37
CA PHE A 289 -6.46 -5.09 -11.21
C PHE A 289 -6.99 -3.70 -11.56
N HIS A 290 -6.42 -2.63 -11.01
CA HIS A 290 -6.99 -1.29 -11.16
C HIS A 290 -6.63 -0.64 -12.50
N ARG A 291 -5.49 -0.98 -13.11
CA ARG A 291 -5.02 -0.30 -14.33
C ARG A 291 -5.88 -0.64 -15.54
N GLY A 292 -6.38 0.41 -16.21
CA GLY A 292 -7.13 0.28 -17.46
C GLY A 292 -8.60 -0.12 -17.31
N ARG A 293 -9.10 -0.34 -16.08
CA ARG A 293 -10.50 -0.73 -15.83
C ARG A 293 -11.44 0.47 -15.65
N SER A 294 -11.06 1.50 -14.89
CA SER A 294 -11.84 2.74 -14.74
C SER A 294 -10.98 3.86 -14.16
N ALA A 295 -11.28 5.12 -14.50
CA ALA A 295 -10.65 6.30 -13.89
C ALA A 295 -11.09 6.53 -12.42
N GLU A 296 -12.16 5.86 -11.99
CA GLU A 296 -12.73 6.00 -10.64
C GLU A 296 -11.96 5.18 -9.59
N LEU A 297 -11.37 4.04 -10.00
CA LEU A 297 -10.60 3.18 -9.10
C LEU A 297 -9.37 3.92 -8.53
N LEU A 298 -8.97 3.53 -7.33
CA LEU A 298 -7.79 4.08 -6.68
C LEU A 298 -6.53 3.80 -7.51
N ASP A 299 -5.85 4.86 -7.95
CA ASP A 299 -4.51 4.72 -8.53
C ASP A 299 -3.53 4.33 -7.42
N CYS A 300 -3.17 3.05 -7.34
CA CYS A 300 -2.28 2.51 -6.32
C CYS A 300 -0.78 2.74 -6.64
N THR A 301 -0.48 3.51 -7.69
CA THR A 301 0.88 3.86 -8.08
C THR A 301 1.70 4.52 -6.95
N PRO A 302 1.14 5.45 -6.14
CA PRO A 302 1.88 6.02 -5.01
C PRO A 302 2.31 5.00 -3.95
N ILE A 303 1.52 3.94 -3.73
CA ILE A 303 1.85 2.88 -2.77
C ILE A 303 3.04 2.08 -3.26
N LEU A 304 3.01 1.66 -4.54
CA LEU A 304 4.13 0.96 -5.17
C LEU A 304 5.40 1.84 -5.15
N ASP A 305 5.26 3.14 -5.35
CA ASP A 305 6.39 4.07 -5.32
C ASP A 305 7.01 4.23 -3.93
N ASP A 306 6.21 4.23 -2.85
CA ASP A 306 6.75 4.23 -1.49
C ASP A 306 7.45 2.91 -1.15
N PHE A 307 6.87 1.77 -1.54
CA PHE A 307 7.50 0.46 -1.39
C PHE A 307 8.87 0.40 -2.11
N LEU A 308 8.93 0.81 -3.37
CA LEU A 308 10.17 0.80 -4.15
C LEU A 308 11.17 1.87 -3.70
N ARG A 309 10.71 2.96 -3.09
CA ARG A 309 11.59 3.93 -2.43
C ARG A 309 12.23 3.30 -1.19
N ALA A 310 11.44 2.66 -0.33
CA ALA A 310 11.93 1.94 0.83
C ALA A 310 12.94 0.84 0.43
N ALA A 311 12.70 0.14 -0.69
CA ALA A 311 13.62 -0.88 -1.21
C ALA A 311 14.98 -0.30 -1.61
N ARG A 312 14.99 0.93 -2.15
CA ARG A 312 16.25 1.64 -2.47
C ARG A 312 16.97 2.11 -1.22
N GLU A 313 16.24 2.59 -0.21
CA GLU A 313 16.78 3.13 1.04
C GLU A 313 17.40 2.04 1.94
N THR A 314 16.85 0.82 1.88
CA THR A 314 17.27 -0.33 2.71
C THR A 314 18.20 -1.28 1.96
N ARG A 315 18.73 -0.82 0.81
CA ARG A 315 19.68 -1.58 0.00
C ARG A 315 21.07 -1.49 0.64
N PHE A 316 21.68 -2.65 0.85
CA PHE A 316 23.06 -2.82 1.33
C PHE A 316 23.87 -3.58 0.28
#